data_AF-D2VIN6-F1
#
_entry.id   AF-D2VIN6-F1
#
_cell.length_a   1.000
_cell.length_b   1.000
_cell.length_c   1.000
_cell.angle_alpha   90.00
_cell.angle_beta   90.00
_cell.angle_gamma   90.00
#
_symmetry.space_group_name_H-M   'P 1'
#
loop_
_entity.id
_entity.type
_entity.pdbx_description
1 polymer ?
#
loop_
_entity_poly.entity_id
_entity_poly.type
_entity_poly.pdbx_seq_one_letter_code
_entity_poly.pdbx_strand_id
1 'polypeptide(L)'
;MFDPSDMSNIPLAGTVYPTEEEFKNPIEYLESVRHLGEKYGILKIVPPEKYKLDPAEDFDDLQVKANAFKFICKIQNINQLQFRNKKQKLEFENNIKSEVDESSSLENSLKRKAENLSDSPQKRLKDNSDKSFKPIITSMGGDDSFGFERTKKEISLKKYKEMADEFSRRHLKSIQKQLSPSSPEEKRLKTCENAKSSTNSSNLDMTSLSDDEIEKEYWRIVNNHEETVTVQYGNDLPVSDYQTFFPASWKQGWDANLLPKLPDSLLSFLNIDIPGVNTPMLYVGMLFSSFCWHVEDHFMYAMNFIHHGAPKQWYGIPASGADKFEEVFRRMFPNLMDGQPAILHMLVTQISPAILAREGVPVYRIVHEPGTFIITFPRAYHAGFNQGFNIAESVNFTSTSWLPYNRLALSKYYECKRATTFPYEHLILSAVTSIISGKSNPSTSKYTFSTRESLKDELSYISKDEKELRECLAALLTDKTPRQMPQISNRNIEKLRTCSKKDNNIRCCQCNSDCYISAAVLKGRKKEDNFCLRCAIEKAKESEDFAKKCYMIERMTLKDLEILIEKFEKVLA
;
A
#
# COMPACT_ATOMS: atom_id res chain seq x y z
N MET A 1 -27.32 -19.45 5.22
CA MET A 1 -26.75 -19.00 3.93
C MET A 1 -25.70 -17.95 4.27
N PHE A 2 -24.50 -18.03 3.70
CA PHE A 2 -23.42 -17.06 3.96
C PHE A 2 -23.76 -15.71 3.32
N ASP A 3 -23.74 -14.63 4.08
CA ASP A 3 -23.92 -13.27 3.58
C ASP A 3 -22.55 -12.55 3.51
N PRO A 4 -22.03 -12.23 2.31
CA PRO A 4 -20.76 -11.52 2.15
C PRO A 4 -20.82 -10.05 2.57
N SER A 5 -21.97 -9.56 3.05
CA SER A 5 -22.17 -8.19 3.54
C SER A 5 -22.21 -8.11 5.07
N ASP A 6 -22.19 -9.27 5.75
CA ASP A 6 -22.18 -9.34 7.21
C ASP A 6 -20.75 -9.26 7.76
N MET A 7 -20.44 -8.13 8.39
CA MET A 7 -19.13 -7.85 9.00
C MET A 7 -19.08 -8.17 10.50
N SER A 8 -20.14 -8.75 11.08
CA SER A 8 -20.24 -9.02 12.52
C SER A 8 -19.14 -9.95 13.06
N ASN A 9 -18.63 -10.85 12.22
CA ASN A 9 -17.56 -11.80 12.58
C ASN A 9 -16.15 -11.27 12.29
N ILE A 10 -16.00 -10.05 11.76
CA ILE A 10 -14.69 -9.46 11.49
C ILE A 10 -14.21 -8.74 12.76
N PRO A 11 -13.10 -9.20 13.38
CA PRO A 11 -12.60 -8.62 14.62
C PRO A 11 -12.12 -7.18 14.42
N LEU A 12 -12.15 -6.39 15.49
CA LEU A 12 -11.61 -5.03 15.48
C LEU A 12 -10.07 -5.03 15.51
N ALA A 13 -9.46 -4.08 14.79
CA ALA A 13 -8.04 -3.79 14.93
C ALA A 13 -7.75 -3.03 16.24
N GLY A 14 -6.48 -2.93 16.61
CA GLY A 14 -6.05 -2.22 17.82
C GLY A 14 -6.20 -0.70 17.73
N THR A 15 -6.59 -0.08 18.85
CA THR A 15 -6.47 1.36 19.06
C THR A 15 -5.52 1.62 20.22
N VAL A 16 -4.60 2.56 20.05
CA VAL A 16 -3.65 2.97 21.09
C VAL A 16 -3.77 4.45 21.43
N TYR A 17 -3.43 4.77 22.67
CA TYR A 17 -3.57 6.08 23.29
C TYR A 17 -2.22 6.47 23.89
N PRO A 18 -1.27 6.99 23.09
CA PRO A 18 0.01 7.46 23.60
C PRO A 18 -0.18 8.53 24.68
N THR A 19 0.72 8.56 25.65
CA THR A 19 0.92 9.70 26.53
C THR A 19 1.55 10.87 25.78
N GLU A 20 1.54 12.08 26.38
CA GLU A 20 2.21 13.24 25.77
C GLU A 20 3.70 13.00 25.51
N GLU A 21 4.38 12.27 26.39
CA GLU A 21 5.81 11.96 26.23
C GLU A 21 6.04 10.95 25.11
N GLU A 22 5.27 9.88 25.07
CA GLU A 22 5.32 8.88 23.99
C GLU A 22 5.01 9.50 22.62
N PHE A 23 4.09 10.47 22.56
CA PHE A 23 3.69 11.12 21.31
C PHE A 23 4.80 12.01 20.72
N LYS A 24 5.85 12.40 21.47
CA LYS A 24 6.92 13.26 20.96
C LYS A 24 7.77 12.60 19.89
N ASN A 25 7.97 11.28 19.97
CA ASN A 25 8.83 10.50 19.09
C ASN A 25 8.01 9.44 18.33
N PRO A 26 7.42 9.77 17.17
CA PRO A 26 6.52 8.88 16.46
C PRO A 26 7.13 7.51 16.15
N ILE A 27 8.34 7.49 15.58
CA ILE A 27 8.98 6.24 15.15
C ILE A 27 9.33 5.35 16.35
N GLU A 28 9.86 5.94 17.43
CA GLU A 28 10.15 5.22 18.67
C GLU A 28 8.88 4.63 19.30
N TYR A 29 7.79 5.41 19.35
CA TYR A 29 6.51 4.93 19.84
C TYR A 29 5.95 3.79 18.99
N LEU A 30 6.02 3.91 17.66
CA LEU A 30 5.55 2.88 16.75
C LEU A 30 6.34 1.57 16.88
N GLU A 31 7.65 1.66 17.15
CA GLU A 31 8.44 0.48 17.47
C GLU A 31 8.02 -0.16 18.81
N SER A 32 7.65 0.64 19.83
CA SER A 32 7.20 0.11 21.12
C SER A 32 5.85 -0.65 21.02
N VAL A 33 4.95 -0.21 20.13
CA VAL A 33 3.65 -0.86 19.88
C VAL A 33 3.65 -1.77 18.65
N ARG A 34 4.83 -2.03 18.04
CA ARG A 34 4.95 -2.76 16.77
C ARG A 34 4.29 -4.14 16.78
N HIS A 35 4.37 -4.86 17.89
CA HIS A 35 3.74 -6.18 18.06
C HIS A 35 2.22 -6.16 17.82
N LEU A 36 1.54 -5.04 18.13
CA LEU A 36 0.12 -4.86 17.81
C LEU A 36 -0.07 -4.63 16.31
N GLY A 37 0.77 -3.78 15.72
CA GLY A 37 0.77 -3.53 14.27
C GLY A 37 1.01 -4.78 13.43
N GLU A 38 1.95 -5.64 13.83
CA GLU A 38 2.22 -6.92 13.16
C GLU A 38 1.07 -7.92 13.31
N LYS A 39 0.34 -7.87 14.43
CA LYS A 39 -0.85 -8.70 14.67
C LYS A 39 -2.03 -8.29 13.79
N TYR A 40 -2.27 -6.98 13.66
CA TYR A 40 -3.48 -6.45 13.02
C TYR A 40 -3.26 -5.98 11.57
N GLY A 41 -2.03 -5.68 11.18
CA GLY A 41 -1.67 -5.02 9.93
C GLY A 41 -1.90 -3.50 9.93
N ILE A 42 -2.95 -3.04 10.61
CA ILE A 42 -3.26 -1.62 10.81
C ILE A 42 -3.46 -1.30 12.29
N LEU A 43 -3.15 -0.07 12.69
CA LEU A 43 -3.33 0.42 14.05
C LEU A 43 -3.89 1.84 14.06
N LYS A 44 -4.89 2.09 14.89
CA LYS A 44 -5.41 3.44 15.14
C LYS A 44 -4.68 4.09 16.30
N ILE A 45 -4.30 5.35 16.14
CA ILE A 45 -3.65 6.15 17.18
C ILE A 45 -4.50 7.38 17.46
N VAL A 46 -4.91 7.52 18.72
CA VAL A 46 -5.65 8.69 19.20
C VAL A 46 -4.66 9.64 19.87
N PRO A 47 -4.45 10.85 19.35
CA PRO A 47 -3.51 11.79 19.95
C PRO A 47 -3.90 12.19 21.38
N PRO A 48 -2.93 12.52 22.24
CA PRO A 48 -3.19 13.16 23.53
C PRO A 48 -3.95 14.47 23.35
N GLU A 49 -4.70 14.89 24.38
CA GLU A 49 -5.59 16.07 24.31
C GLU A 49 -4.89 17.33 23.80
N LYS A 50 -3.67 17.60 24.26
CA LYS A 50 -2.83 18.74 23.87
C LYS A 50 -2.51 18.79 22.37
N TYR A 51 -2.54 17.64 21.70
CA TYR A 51 -2.13 17.49 20.32
C TYR A 51 -3.30 17.26 19.36
N LYS A 52 -4.53 17.23 19.89
CA LYS A 52 -5.74 17.22 19.07
C LYS A 52 -5.84 18.53 18.31
N LEU A 53 -6.02 18.41 17.00
CA LEU A 53 -6.38 19.54 16.15
C LEU A 53 -7.88 19.78 16.30
N ASP A 54 -8.30 21.01 16.59
CA ASP A 54 -9.72 21.36 16.55
C ASP A 54 -10.18 21.38 15.09
N PRO A 55 -11.13 20.51 14.68
CA PRO A 55 -11.63 20.48 13.31
C PRO A 55 -12.38 21.76 12.87
N ALA A 56 -12.76 22.63 13.82
CA ALA A 56 -13.56 23.83 13.60
C ALA A 56 -12.73 25.14 13.50
N GLU A 57 -11.55 25.23 14.12
CA GLU A 57 -10.79 26.49 14.19
C GLU A 57 -10.18 26.93 12.85
N ASP A 58 -10.04 26.05 11.87
CA ASP A 58 -9.35 26.34 10.59
C ASP A 58 -10.26 26.35 9.35
N PHE A 59 -11.56 26.07 9.46
CA PHE A 59 -12.40 25.94 8.26
C PHE A 59 -12.66 27.27 7.53
N ASP A 60 -12.67 28.40 8.23
CA ASP A 60 -12.91 29.73 7.63
C ASP A 60 -11.71 30.25 6.83
N ASP A 61 -10.47 30.01 7.28
CA ASP A 61 -9.27 30.25 6.47
C ASP A 61 -9.15 29.24 5.32
N LEU A 62 -9.63 28.00 5.53
CA LEU A 62 -9.79 27.01 4.47
C LEU A 62 -10.88 27.37 3.46
N GLN A 63 -11.92 28.15 3.77
CA GLN A 63 -12.96 28.55 2.80
C GLN A 63 -12.40 29.42 1.67
N VAL A 64 -11.44 30.30 1.98
CA VAL A 64 -10.75 31.13 0.98
C VAL A 64 -9.86 30.25 0.10
N LYS A 65 -9.15 29.27 0.68
CA LYS A 65 -8.35 28.26 -0.05
C LYS A 65 -9.21 27.27 -0.84
N ALA A 66 -10.38 26.88 -0.34
CA ALA A 66 -11.27 25.87 -0.91
C ALA A 66 -11.89 26.28 -2.26
N ASN A 67 -11.97 27.58 -2.55
CA ASN A 67 -12.39 28.08 -3.85
C ASN A 67 -11.27 27.99 -4.91
N ALA A 68 -10.00 28.11 -4.48
CA ALA A 68 -8.82 28.00 -5.34
C ALA A 68 -8.36 26.53 -5.52
N PHE A 69 -8.55 25.70 -4.50
CA PHE A 69 -8.26 24.27 -4.52
C PHE A 69 -9.19 23.56 -5.52
N LYS A 70 -8.66 23.25 -6.69
CA LYS A 70 -9.39 22.59 -7.79
C LYS A 70 -8.66 21.33 -8.22
N PHE A 71 -9.41 20.24 -8.36
CA PHE A 71 -8.84 18.93 -8.62
C PHE A 71 -9.73 18.10 -9.54
N ILE A 72 -9.11 17.10 -10.18
CA ILE A 72 -9.78 16.09 -10.98
C ILE A 72 -10.15 14.92 -10.06
N CYS A 73 -11.37 14.44 -10.17
CA CYS A 73 -11.82 13.25 -9.43
C CYS A 73 -11.65 11.99 -10.27
N LYS A 74 -11.43 10.86 -9.61
CA LYS A 74 -11.67 9.54 -10.17
C LYS A 74 -13.13 9.15 -9.98
N ILE A 75 -13.73 8.52 -10.98
CA ILE A 75 -15.11 8.03 -10.98
C ILE A 75 -15.09 6.55 -10.62
N GLN A 76 -15.85 6.17 -9.60
CA GLN A 76 -15.87 4.80 -9.07
C GLN A 76 -17.28 4.24 -9.13
N ASN A 77 -17.46 3.11 -9.82
CA ASN A 77 -18.70 2.34 -9.80
C ASN A 77 -18.62 1.31 -8.67
N ILE A 78 -19.30 1.59 -7.56
CA ILE A 78 -19.15 0.82 -6.30
C ILE A 78 -19.58 -0.63 -6.49
N ASN A 79 -20.69 -0.86 -7.19
CA ASN A 79 -21.21 -2.17 -7.57
C ASN A 79 -20.30 -2.99 -8.51
N GLN A 80 -19.25 -2.37 -9.05
CA GLN A 80 -18.29 -3.03 -9.93
C GLN A 80 -16.94 -3.25 -9.26
N LEU A 81 -16.73 -2.80 -8.01
CA LEU A 81 -15.42 -2.86 -7.37
C LEU A 81 -14.92 -4.28 -7.12
N GLN A 82 -15.81 -5.22 -6.78
CA GLN A 82 -15.44 -6.63 -6.57
C GLN A 82 -15.51 -7.44 -7.86
N PHE A 83 -16.70 -7.52 -8.46
CA PHE A 83 -16.89 -8.17 -9.75
C PHE A 83 -17.30 -7.13 -10.78
N ARG A 84 -16.65 -7.12 -11.95
CA ARG A 84 -16.94 -6.13 -13.00
C ARG A 84 -18.27 -6.39 -13.67
N ASN A 85 -18.73 -7.64 -13.67
CA ASN A 85 -19.99 -8.05 -14.28
C ASN A 85 -20.59 -9.29 -13.59
N LYS A 86 -21.87 -9.55 -13.88
CA LYS A 86 -22.63 -10.69 -13.32
C LYS A 86 -22.00 -12.05 -13.65
N LYS A 87 -21.34 -12.19 -14.81
CA LYS A 87 -20.71 -13.45 -15.22
C LYS A 87 -19.56 -13.84 -14.28
N GLN A 88 -18.67 -12.91 -13.98
CA GLN A 88 -17.56 -13.14 -13.03
C GLN A 88 -18.07 -13.54 -11.64
N LYS A 89 -19.14 -12.89 -11.16
CA LYS A 89 -19.78 -13.25 -9.88
C LYS A 89 -20.33 -14.68 -9.89
N LEU A 90 -21.06 -15.06 -10.94
CA LEU A 90 -21.63 -16.41 -11.08
C LEU A 90 -20.54 -17.49 -11.17
N GLU A 91 -19.45 -17.22 -11.89
CA GLU A 91 -18.30 -18.13 -11.97
C GLU A 91 -17.72 -18.38 -10.57
N PHE A 92 -17.52 -17.32 -9.78
CA PHE A 92 -17.03 -17.44 -8.40
C PHE A 92 -18.01 -18.20 -7.49
N GLU A 93 -19.30 -17.86 -7.52
CA GLU A 93 -20.32 -18.53 -6.68
C GLU A 93 -20.45 -20.03 -7.01
N ASN A 94 -20.32 -20.40 -8.28
CA ASN A 94 -20.33 -21.80 -8.70
C ASN A 94 -19.09 -22.54 -8.21
N ASN A 95 -17.91 -21.91 -8.27
CA ASN A 95 -16.67 -22.49 -7.77
C ASN A 95 -16.71 -22.72 -6.25
N ILE A 96 -17.29 -21.80 -5.47
CA ILE A 96 -17.49 -22.00 -4.03
C ILE A 96 -18.44 -23.18 -3.76
N LYS A 97 -19.56 -23.26 -4.49
CA LYS A 97 -20.52 -24.36 -4.32
C LYS A 97 -19.86 -25.71 -4.61
N SER A 98 -19.10 -25.80 -5.70
CA SER A 98 -18.35 -27.02 -6.02
C SER A 98 -17.29 -27.35 -4.98
N GLU A 99 -16.60 -26.36 -4.40
CA GLU A 99 -15.61 -26.62 -3.33
C GLU A 99 -16.26 -27.04 -2.01
N VAL A 100 -17.45 -26.54 -1.66
CA VAL A 100 -18.22 -26.97 -0.49
C VAL A 100 -18.81 -28.37 -0.69
N ASP A 101 -19.31 -28.66 -1.90
CA ASP A 101 -19.79 -29.99 -2.28
C ASP A 101 -18.62 -30.99 -2.33
N GLU A 102 -17.46 -30.60 -2.86
CA GLU A 102 -16.24 -31.41 -2.84
C GLU A 102 -15.71 -31.58 -1.43
N SER A 103 -15.63 -30.53 -0.60
CA SER A 103 -15.16 -30.61 0.78
C SER A 103 -16.09 -31.47 1.65
N SER A 104 -17.40 -31.37 1.47
CA SER A 104 -18.36 -32.26 2.16
C SER A 104 -18.29 -33.69 1.65
N SER A 105 -18.03 -33.90 0.35
CA SER A 105 -17.79 -35.24 -0.22
C SER A 105 -16.43 -35.83 0.20
N LEU A 106 -15.42 -34.98 0.39
CA LEU A 106 -14.07 -35.32 0.81
C LEU A 106 -14.05 -35.61 2.31
N GLU A 107 -14.78 -34.86 3.13
CA GLU A 107 -14.97 -35.11 4.56
C GLU A 107 -15.76 -36.43 4.78
N ASN A 108 -16.78 -36.68 3.94
CA ASN A 108 -17.47 -37.97 3.89
C ASN A 108 -16.61 -39.12 3.35
N SER A 109 -15.67 -38.84 2.44
CA SER A 109 -14.72 -39.81 1.90
C SER A 109 -13.53 -40.06 2.83
N LEU A 110 -13.10 -39.07 3.62
CA LEU A 110 -12.04 -39.16 4.62
C LEU A 110 -12.52 -39.93 5.85
N LYS A 111 -13.80 -39.76 6.24
CA LYS A 111 -14.45 -40.66 7.21
C LYS A 111 -14.50 -42.12 6.74
N ARG A 112 -14.65 -42.37 5.42
CA ARG A 112 -14.61 -43.73 4.83
C ARG A 112 -13.19 -44.24 4.53
N LYS A 113 -12.22 -43.35 4.31
CA LYS A 113 -10.79 -43.68 4.07
C LYS A 113 -9.99 -43.86 5.37
N ALA A 114 -10.49 -43.35 6.51
CA ALA A 114 -9.96 -43.69 7.83
C ALA A 114 -10.16 -45.18 8.19
N GLU A 115 -11.01 -45.90 7.46
CA GLU A 115 -11.22 -47.35 7.61
C GLU A 115 -10.39 -48.19 6.63
N ASN A 116 -9.65 -47.59 5.68
CA ASN A 116 -8.83 -48.34 4.72
C ASN A 116 -7.63 -47.50 4.26
N LEU A 117 -6.50 -47.64 4.97
CA LEU A 117 -5.21 -47.07 4.59
C LEU A 117 -4.25 -48.16 4.09
N SER A 118 -3.87 -48.09 2.81
CA SER A 118 -2.53 -48.45 2.34
C SER A 118 -2.22 -47.80 0.97
N ASP A 119 -1.08 -47.11 0.96
CA ASP A 119 -0.17 -46.74 -0.15
C ASP A 119 -0.42 -45.53 -1.09
N SER A 120 0.70 -44.79 -1.27
CA SER A 120 1.00 -43.67 -2.19
C SER A 120 1.36 -44.17 -3.62
N PRO A 121 1.48 -43.36 -4.73
CA PRO A 121 2.38 -42.18 -4.82
C PRO A 121 2.03 -41.04 -5.84
N GLN A 122 2.77 -39.94 -5.66
CA GLN A 122 3.25 -38.84 -6.55
C GLN A 122 2.79 -38.72 -8.03
N LYS A 123 2.51 -37.47 -8.48
CA LYS A 123 2.71 -37.04 -9.89
C LYS A 123 2.99 -35.54 -10.07
N ARG A 124 3.91 -35.28 -11.01
CA ARG A 124 4.51 -34.00 -11.46
C ARG A 124 3.53 -33.06 -12.19
N LEU A 125 3.73 -31.75 -12.00
CA LEU A 125 3.17 -30.67 -12.82
C LEU A 125 4.21 -30.20 -13.86
N LYS A 126 3.74 -29.91 -15.09
CA LYS A 126 4.52 -29.40 -16.22
C LYS A 126 4.21 -27.91 -16.43
N ASP A 127 5.25 -27.11 -16.54
CA ASP A 127 5.24 -25.70 -16.93
C ASP A 127 4.91 -25.50 -18.42
N ASN A 128 4.22 -24.40 -18.73
CA ASN A 128 4.15 -23.82 -20.06
C ASN A 128 4.27 -22.28 -19.93
N SER A 129 5.51 -21.81 -20.07
CA SER A 129 5.86 -20.41 -20.28
C SER A 129 5.79 -20.05 -21.76
N ASP A 130 5.07 -18.99 -22.13
CA ASP A 130 5.57 -17.95 -23.05
C ASP A 130 4.45 -16.94 -23.35
N LYS A 131 4.52 -15.70 -22.83
CA LYS A 131 4.07 -14.45 -23.50
C LYS A 131 4.79 -13.25 -22.89
N SER A 132 5.46 -12.48 -23.75
CA SER A 132 6.22 -11.28 -23.41
C SER A 132 5.30 -10.13 -22.98
N PHE A 133 5.63 -9.48 -21.87
CA PHE A 133 4.86 -8.37 -21.30
C PHE A 133 5.66 -7.07 -21.29
N LYS A 134 4.99 -5.97 -21.67
CA LYS A 134 5.52 -4.60 -21.63
C LYS A 134 5.27 -3.97 -20.25
N PRO A 135 6.16 -3.12 -19.72
CA PRO A 135 5.98 -2.49 -18.42
C PRO A 135 4.98 -1.34 -18.50
N ILE A 136 4.02 -1.28 -17.57
CA ILE A 136 3.15 -0.12 -17.39
C ILE A 136 3.58 0.62 -16.13
N ILE A 137 4.13 1.80 -16.36
CA ILE A 137 4.26 2.87 -15.38
C ILE A 137 2.92 3.59 -15.37
N THR A 138 2.46 3.94 -14.18
CA THR A 138 1.25 4.72 -13.91
C THR A 138 1.29 6.08 -14.61
N SER A 139 0.92 6.13 -15.89
CA SER A 139 0.40 7.33 -16.58
C SER A 139 -0.27 6.98 -17.92
N MET A 140 -1.61 6.99 -17.90
CA MET A 140 -2.59 7.48 -18.89
C MET A 140 -2.37 7.23 -20.40
N GLY A 141 -3.39 6.64 -21.04
CA GLY A 141 -3.74 6.91 -22.44
C GLY A 141 -4.04 5.69 -23.32
N GLY A 142 -5.27 5.19 -23.27
CA GLY A 142 -5.82 4.21 -24.22
C GLY A 142 -7.20 3.71 -23.78
N ASP A 143 -8.16 3.66 -24.70
CA ASP A 143 -9.61 3.39 -24.47
C ASP A 143 -9.95 1.99 -23.88
N ASP A 144 -8.95 1.19 -23.49
CA ASP A 144 -9.07 -0.09 -22.79
C ASP A 144 -8.19 -0.16 -21.52
N SER A 145 -7.95 0.97 -20.84
CA SER A 145 -7.09 1.00 -19.64
C SER A 145 -7.84 0.53 -18.37
N PHE A 146 -7.35 -0.55 -17.75
CA PHE A 146 -7.81 -1.00 -16.43
C PHE A 146 -7.57 0.10 -15.38
N GLY A 147 -8.63 0.72 -14.86
CA GLY A 147 -8.52 1.88 -13.97
C GLY A 147 -9.86 2.59 -13.73
N PHE A 148 -9.87 3.56 -12.81
CA PHE A 148 -11.00 4.48 -12.67
C PHE A 148 -10.91 5.61 -13.70
N GLU A 149 -12.02 5.88 -14.39
CA GLU A 149 -12.14 7.04 -15.26
C GLU A 149 -11.95 8.34 -14.48
N ARG A 150 -11.50 9.40 -15.16
CA ARG A 150 -11.30 10.72 -14.55
C ARG A 150 -12.38 11.70 -15.02
N THR A 151 -12.78 12.62 -14.14
CA THR A 151 -13.65 13.72 -14.55
C THR A 151 -12.96 14.58 -15.60
N LYS A 152 -13.74 15.08 -16.58
CA LYS A 152 -13.20 15.93 -17.66
C LYS A 152 -12.84 17.34 -17.21
N LYS A 153 -13.39 17.77 -16.07
CA LYS A 153 -13.21 19.12 -15.53
C LYS A 153 -12.85 19.02 -14.06
N GLU A 154 -12.08 20.00 -13.61
CA GLU A 154 -11.77 20.17 -12.21
C GLU A 154 -13.00 20.65 -11.43
N ILE A 155 -13.08 20.22 -10.18
CA ILE A 155 -14.08 20.67 -9.21
C ILE A 155 -13.35 21.37 -8.05
N SER A 156 -13.93 22.46 -7.54
CA SER A 156 -13.39 23.09 -6.33
C SER A 156 -13.76 22.28 -5.10
N LEU A 157 -12.94 22.34 -4.05
CA LEU A 157 -13.23 21.65 -2.78
C LEU A 157 -14.61 22.00 -2.22
N LYS A 158 -15.01 23.28 -2.29
CA LYS A 158 -16.34 23.74 -1.88
C LYS A 158 -17.46 23.03 -2.66
N LYS A 159 -17.38 23.00 -3.98
CA LYS A 159 -18.39 22.36 -4.84
C LYS A 159 -18.43 20.85 -4.63
N TYR A 160 -17.27 20.24 -4.43
CA TYR A 160 -17.18 18.82 -4.13
C TYR A 160 -17.88 18.50 -2.81
N LYS A 161 -17.65 19.29 -1.75
CA LYS A 161 -18.34 19.15 -0.46
C LYS A 161 -19.86 19.26 -0.61
N GLU A 162 -20.35 20.28 -1.30
CA GLU A 162 -21.79 20.48 -1.55
C GLU A 162 -22.41 19.25 -2.25
N MET A 163 -21.75 18.74 -3.29
CA MET A 163 -22.14 17.53 -4.01
C MET A 163 -22.12 16.28 -3.11
N ALA A 164 -21.06 16.11 -2.31
CA ALA A 164 -20.88 14.98 -1.40
C ALA A 164 -21.93 14.97 -0.28
N ASP A 165 -22.23 16.12 0.30
CA ASP A 165 -23.24 16.27 1.35
C ASP A 165 -24.65 16.02 0.82
N GLU A 166 -24.97 16.49 -0.40
CA GLU A 166 -26.25 16.20 -1.05
C GLU A 166 -26.39 14.71 -1.37
N PHE A 167 -25.33 14.08 -1.91
CA PHE A 167 -25.29 12.65 -2.16
C PHE A 167 -25.54 11.85 -0.88
N SER A 168 -24.86 12.20 0.21
CA SER A 168 -24.98 11.54 1.51
C SER A 168 -26.40 11.70 2.06
N ARG A 169 -26.95 12.92 2.09
CA ARG A 169 -28.34 13.17 2.54
C ARG A 169 -29.37 12.34 1.77
N ARG A 170 -29.21 12.17 0.45
CA ARG A 170 -30.14 11.38 -0.36
C ARG A 170 -30.01 9.88 -0.06
N HIS A 171 -28.80 9.34 0.00
CA HIS A 171 -28.59 7.90 0.19
C HIS A 171 -28.89 7.46 1.62
N LEU A 172 -28.42 8.19 2.64
CA LEU A 172 -28.67 7.86 4.04
C LEU A 172 -30.17 7.88 4.38
N LYS A 173 -30.93 8.83 3.84
CA LYS A 173 -32.40 8.83 3.97
C LYS A 173 -33.07 7.62 3.31
N SER A 174 -32.56 7.19 2.14
CA SER A 174 -33.07 5.99 1.46
C SER A 174 -32.84 4.74 2.31
N ILE A 175 -31.64 4.58 2.85
CA ILE A 175 -31.25 3.47 3.75
C ILE A 175 -32.15 3.46 4.99
N GLN A 176 -32.32 4.61 5.65
CA GLN A 176 -33.16 4.72 6.84
C GLN A 176 -34.63 4.33 6.56
N LYS A 177 -35.16 4.68 5.38
CA LYS A 177 -36.50 4.26 4.96
C LYS A 177 -36.61 2.75 4.75
N GLN A 178 -35.56 2.11 4.25
CA GLN A 178 -35.52 0.64 4.08
C GLN A 178 -35.39 -0.10 5.41
N LEU A 179 -34.67 0.47 6.39
CA LEU A 179 -34.50 -0.08 7.74
C LEU A 179 -35.70 0.17 8.67
N SER A 180 -36.61 1.08 8.29
CA SER A 180 -37.82 1.38 9.06
C SER A 180 -38.80 0.20 9.03
N PRO A 181 -39.33 -0.25 10.18
CA PRO A 181 -40.17 -1.45 10.26
C PRO A 181 -41.43 -1.30 9.40
N SER A 182 -41.65 -2.30 8.55
CA SER A 182 -42.76 -2.34 7.60
C SER A 182 -44.03 -2.95 8.21
N SER A 183 -43.93 -3.66 9.35
CA SER A 183 -45.08 -4.29 10.03
C SER A 183 -45.57 -3.54 11.30
N PRO A 184 -46.87 -3.61 11.64
CA PRO A 184 -47.41 -3.07 12.90
C PRO A 184 -46.87 -3.75 14.17
N GLU A 185 -46.42 -5.01 14.07
CA GLU A 185 -45.91 -5.80 15.20
C GLU A 185 -44.48 -5.40 15.59
N GLU A 186 -43.60 -5.13 14.62
CA GLU A 186 -42.24 -4.62 14.89
C GLU A 186 -42.24 -3.21 15.49
N LYS A 187 -43.24 -2.38 15.13
CA LYS A 187 -43.45 -1.06 15.72
C LYS A 187 -43.81 -1.14 17.21
N ARG A 188 -44.53 -2.19 17.64
CA ARG A 188 -44.87 -2.44 19.06
C ARG A 188 -43.68 -2.95 19.87
N LEU A 189 -42.76 -3.69 19.25
CA LEU A 189 -41.57 -4.22 19.94
C LEU A 189 -40.55 -3.11 20.25
N LYS A 190 -40.24 -2.24 19.27
CA LYS A 190 -39.32 -1.10 19.46
C LYS A 190 -39.85 -0.02 20.41
N THR A 191 -41.18 0.15 20.51
CA THR A 191 -41.78 1.09 21.47
C THR A 191 -41.67 0.61 22.92
N CYS A 192 -41.62 -0.71 23.16
CA CYS A 192 -41.41 -1.27 24.50
C CYS A 192 -39.94 -1.17 24.96
N GLU A 193 -38.98 -1.22 24.04
CA GLU A 193 -37.54 -1.08 24.38
C GLU A 193 -37.16 0.37 24.69
N ASN A 194 -37.69 1.33 23.94
CA ASN A 194 -37.41 2.76 24.18
C ASN A 194 -38.04 3.32 25.47
N ALA A 195 -39.06 2.66 26.03
CA ALA A 195 -39.69 3.08 27.28
C ALA A 195 -38.83 2.85 28.53
N LYS A 196 -37.77 2.03 28.46
CA LYS A 196 -36.89 1.73 29.60
C LYS A 196 -35.69 2.68 29.75
N SER A 197 -35.50 3.61 28.81
CA SER A 197 -34.42 4.59 28.82
C SER A 197 -35.00 6.00 28.67
N SER A 198 -35.59 6.54 29.73
CA SER A 198 -36.08 7.93 29.74
C SER A 198 -35.65 8.67 31.00
N THR A 199 -34.51 9.36 30.89
CA THR A 199 -34.26 10.62 31.61
C THR A 199 -33.58 11.61 30.67
N ASN A 200 -34.37 12.58 30.21
CA ASN A 200 -34.06 13.94 29.74
C ASN A 200 -32.72 14.22 29.02
N SER A 201 -32.77 14.36 27.69
CA SER A 201 -32.01 15.39 26.98
C SER A 201 -32.70 15.77 25.66
N SER A 202 -32.78 17.07 25.41
CA SER A 202 -33.41 17.75 24.29
C SER A 202 -32.67 17.55 22.95
N ASN A 203 -33.45 17.34 21.88
CA ASN A 203 -33.08 17.44 20.45
C ASN A 203 -31.85 16.62 20.00
N LEU A 204 -31.96 15.29 19.97
CA LEU A 204 -31.12 14.45 19.10
C LEU A 204 -31.68 14.48 17.67
N ASP A 205 -30.82 14.82 16.70
CA ASP A 205 -31.10 14.76 15.28
C ASP A 205 -31.45 13.32 14.87
N MET A 206 -32.71 13.09 14.48
CA MET A 206 -33.32 11.77 14.21
C MET A 206 -32.87 11.16 12.86
N THR A 207 -31.66 11.47 12.39
CA THR A 207 -31.14 11.17 11.04
C THR A 207 -29.78 10.47 10.99
N SER A 208 -29.14 10.13 12.12
CA SER A 208 -27.82 9.47 12.09
C SER A 208 -27.94 7.94 12.02
N LEU A 209 -27.59 7.35 10.89
CA LEU A 209 -27.29 5.91 10.78
C LEU A 209 -25.99 5.60 11.53
N SER A 210 -25.86 4.38 12.06
CA SER A 210 -24.61 3.93 12.68
C SER A 210 -23.56 3.57 11.64
N ASP A 211 -22.29 3.55 12.04
CA ASP A 211 -21.17 3.16 11.19
C ASP A 211 -21.35 1.74 10.62
N ASP A 212 -21.86 0.81 11.45
CA ASP A 212 -22.16 -0.56 11.04
C ASP A 212 -23.31 -0.63 10.01
N GLU A 213 -24.31 0.26 10.08
CA GLU A 213 -25.40 0.34 9.09
C GLU A 213 -24.87 0.85 7.74
N ILE A 214 -23.98 1.84 7.75
CA ILE A 214 -23.31 2.36 6.56
C ILE A 214 -22.39 1.30 5.95
N GLU A 215 -21.62 0.58 6.77
CA GLU A 215 -20.74 -0.53 6.36
C GLU A 215 -21.54 -1.66 5.71
N LYS A 216 -22.64 -2.07 6.33
CA LYS A 216 -23.53 -3.10 5.79
C LYS A 216 -24.09 -2.70 4.42
N GLU A 217 -24.53 -1.45 4.28
CA GLU A 217 -25.05 -0.95 3.00
C GLU A 217 -23.96 -0.91 1.92
N TYR A 218 -22.77 -0.43 2.25
CA TYR A 218 -21.65 -0.41 1.31
C TYR A 218 -21.39 -1.81 0.72
N TRP A 219 -21.30 -2.84 1.57
CA TRP A 219 -21.07 -4.19 1.10
C TRP A 219 -22.26 -4.79 0.36
N ARG A 220 -23.50 -4.43 0.73
CA ARG A 220 -24.68 -4.80 -0.06
C ARG A 220 -24.55 -4.27 -1.50
N ILE A 221 -24.16 -3.00 -1.67
CA ILE A 221 -23.97 -2.38 -2.98
C ILE A 221 -22.83 -3.06 -3.75
N VAL A 222 -21.66 -3.25 -3.13
CA VAL A 222 -20.50 -3.91 -3.78
C VAL A 222 -20.85 -5.32 -4.27
N ASN A 223 -21.69 -6.05 -3.53
CA ASN A 223 -22.12 -7.40 -3.88
C ASN A 223 -23.35 -7.44 -4.81
N ASN A 224 -24.00 -6.31 -5.09
CA ASN A 224 -25.23 -6.23 -5.89
C ASN A 224 -25.00 -5.56 -7.25
N HIS A 225 -25.16 -6.31 -8.35
CA HIS A 225 -24.99 -5.80 -9.71
C HIS A 225 -26.27 -5.24 -10.35
N GLU A 226 -27.39 -5.23 -9.66
CA GLU A 226 -28.65 -4.67 -10.18
C GLU A 226 -28.75 -3.17 -9.93
N GLU A 227 -28.13 -2.72 -8.84
CA GLU A 227 -28.02 -1.32 -8.49
C GLU A 227 -26.71 -0.74 -9.03
N THR A 228 -26.77 0.49 -9.54
CA THR A 228 -25.57 1.21 -9.99
C THR A 228 -25.39 2.43 -9.11
N VAL A 229 -24.31 2.41 -8.31
CA VAL A 229 -23.92 3.53 -7.47
C VAL A 229 -22.55 4.01 -7.94
N THR A 230 -22.53 5.23 -8.45
CA THR A 230 -21.31 5.87 -8.95
C THR A 230 -20.95 7.05 -8.06
N VAL A 231 -19.70 7.11 -7.63
CA VAL A 231 -19.17 8.17 -6.77
C VAL A 231 -17.90 8.78 -7.37
N GLN A 232 -17.50 9.93 -6.84
CA GLN A 232 -16.27 10.61 -7.23
C GLN A 232 -15.29 10.63 -6.07
N TYR A 233 -13.99 10.45 -6.32
CA TYR A 233 -12.96 10.48 -5.30
C TYR A 233 -11.79 11.38 -5.72
N GLY A 234 -11.45 12.37 -4.90
CA GLY A 234 -10.25 13.17 -5.09
C GLY A 234 -9.07 12.53 -4.38
N ASN A 235 -8.40 11.57 -5.00
CA ASN A 235 -7.29 10.83 -4.39
C ASN A 235 -5.98 11.06 -5.15
N ASP A 236 -4.86 10.85 -4.45
CA ASP A 236 -3.51 11.06 -4.99
C ASP A 236 -3.32 12.52 -5.44
N LEU A 237 -3.66 13.48 -4.57
CA LEU A 237 -3.49 14.92 -4.79
C LEU A 237 -2.22 15.43 -4.07
N PRO A 238 -1.11 15.74 -4.76
CA PRO A 238 0.14 16.11 -4.10
C PRO A 238 0.04 17.40 -3.29
N VAL A 239 0.51 17.40 -2.05
CA VAL A 239 0.51 18.64 -1.24
C VAL A 239 1.39 19.74 -1.84
N SER A 240 2.31 19.42 -2.76
CA SER A 240 3.06 20.44 -3.52
C SER A 240 2.16 21.37 -4.33
N ASP A 241 1.03 20.85 -4.79
CA ASP A 241 0.10 21.58 -5.66
C ASP A 241 -1.05 22.19 -4.85
N TYR A 242 -1.29 21.64 -3.66
CA TYR A 242 -2.53 21.85 -2.89
C TYR A 242 -2.33 22.38 -1.48
N GLN A 243 -1.09 22.38 -0.97
CA GLN A 243 -0.70 22.63 0.41
C GLN A 243 -1.19 21.56 1.39
N THR A 244 -0.45 21.37 2.47
CA THR A 244 -0.88 20.51 3.58
C THR A 244 -2.04 21.12 4.35
N PHE A 245 -2.86 20.26 4.97
CA PHE A 245 -3.92 20.66 5.90
C PHE A 245 -3.45 20.66 7.36
N PHE A 246 -2.23 20.21 7.65
CA PHE A 246 -1.64 20.42 8.98
C PHE A 246 -1.40 21.92 9.21
N PRO A 247 -1.83 22.48 10.35
CA PRO A 247 -1.63 23.89 10.60
C PRO A 247 -0.15 24.20 10.84
N ALA A 248 0.30 25.40 10.43
CA ALA A 248 1.70 25.79 10.52
C ALA A 248 2.25 25.81 11.97
N SER A 249 1.35 25.90 12.97
CA SER A 249 1.65 25.79 14.39
C SER A 249 1.96 24.36 14.84
N TRP A 250 1.48 23.35 14.11
CA TRP A 250 1.58 21.94 14.48
C TRP A 250 2.85 21.28 13.93
N LYS A 251 4.00 21.79 14.37
CA LYS A 251 5.34 21.31 13.96
C LYS A 251 5.81 20.14 14.80
N GLN A 252 5.13 19.01 14.70
CA GLN A 252 5.45 17.78 15.43
C GLN A 252 5.95 16.68 14.51
N GLY A 253 6.57 15.65 15.08
CA GLY A 253 7.02 14.49 14.30
C GLY A 253 5.87 13.77 13.57
N TRP A 254 4.63 13.94 14.01
CA TRP A 254 3.43 13.38 13.39
C TRP A 254 2.86 14.19 12.21
N ASP A 255 3.45 15.35 11.88
CA ASP A 255 3.16 16.06 10.63
C ASP A 255 3.65 15.22 9.45
N ALA A 256 2.74 14.89 8.53
CA ALA A 256 3.06 14.10 7.35
C ALA A 256 4.20 14.70 6.51
N ASN A 257 4.42 16.02 6.58
CA ASN A 257 5.49 16.72 5.87
C ASN A 257 6.87 16.55 6.55
N LEU A 258 6.87 16.17 7.83
CA LEU A 258 8.04 16.00 8.67
C LEU A 258 8.37 14.54 8.96
N LEU A 259 7.35 13.67 9.10
CA LEU A 259 7.47 12.26 9.47
C LEU A 259 8.49 11.48 8.61
N PRO A 260 8.48 11.56 7.25
CA PRO A 260 9.45 10.87 6.41
C PRO A 260 10.88 11.42 6.56
N LYS A 261 11.00 12.67 7.05
CA LYS A 261 12.25 13.43 7.20
C LYS A 261 12.81 13.36 8.61
N LEU A 262 12.14 12.68 9.53
CA LEU A 262 12.68 12.45 10.87
C LEU A 262 13.99 11.65 10.78
N PRO A 263 14.92 11.86 11.72
CA PRO A 263 16.21 11.16 11.70
C PRO A 263 16.06 9.64 11.63
N ASP A 264 15.13 9.05 12.38
CA ASP A 264 14.96 7.59 12.38
C ASP A 264 14.21 7.03 11.16
N SER A 265 13.78 7.89 10.24
CA SER A 265 13.25 7.48 8.93
C SER A 265 14.36 7.47 7.88
N LEU A 266 14.56 6.31 7.24
CA LEU A 266 15.54 6.19 6.17
C LEU A 266 15.17 7.02 4.95
N LEU A 267 13.87 7.35 4.76
CA LEU A 267 13.45 8.21 3.65
C LEU A 267 14.04 9.62 3.74
N SER A 268 14.54 10.04 4.90
CA SER A 268 15.28 11.32 5.05
C SER A 268 16.56 11.38 4.22
N PHE A 269 17.11 10.23 3.80
CA PHE A 269 18.28 10.12 2.93
C PHE A 269 17.92 9.98 1.45
N LEU A 270 16.64 9.94 1.10
CA LEU A 270 16.22 10.12 -0.28
C LEU A 270 16.34 11.60 -0.64
N ASN A 271 17.35 11.92 -1.44
CA ASN A 271 17.57 13.28 -1.98
C ASN A 271 16.58 13.66 -3.10
N ILE A 272 15.41 13.01 -3.14
CA ILE A 272 14.32 13.30 -4.07
C ILE A 272 13.00 13.36 -3.35
N ASP A 273 12.18 14.33 -3.75
CA ASP A 273 10.77 14.36 -3.37
C ASP A 273 9.96 13.47 -4.33
N ILE A 274 9.35 12.43 -3.79
CA ILE A 274 8.46 11.48 -4.46
C ILE A 274 7.06 11.62 -3.85
N PRO A 275 6.09 12.17 -4.61
CA PRO A 275 4.69 12.26 -4.18
C PRO A 275 4.13 10.90 -3.75
N GLY A 276 3.53 10.86 -2.55
CA GLY A 276 2.99 9.65 -1.94
C GLY A 276 3.99 8.92 -1.04
N VAL A 277 5.29 9.03 -1.34
CA VAL A 277 6.34 8.34 -0.58
C VAL A 277 6.89 9.22 0.53
N ASN A 278 7.65 10.27 0.20
CA ASN A 278 8.24 11.17 1.19
C ASN A 278 7.73 12.61 1.10
N THR A 279 6.79 12.86 0.18
CA THR A 279 5.93 14.04 0.19
C THR A 279 4.45 13.62 0.28
N PRO A 280 3.65 14.20 1.18
CA PRO A 280 2.29 13.75 1.41
C PRO A 280 1.33 13.91 0.22
N MET A 281 0.25 13.14 0.24
CA MET A 281 -0.87 13.24 -0.69
C MET A 281 -2.17 13.44 0.07
N LEU A 282 -3.06 14.26 -0.49
CA LEU A 282 -4.40 14.50 0.01
C LEU A 282 -5.42 13.55 -0.63
N TYR A 283 -6.44 13.26 0.17
CA TYR A 283 -7.56 12.39 -0.15
C TYR A 283 -8.86 13.06 0.29
N VAL A 284 -9.63 13.55 -0.68
CA VAL A 284 -10.95 14.18 -0.48
C VAL A 284 -12.04 13.15 -0.82
N GLY A 285 -12.66 12.60 0.21
CA GLY A 285 -13.65 11.53 0.12
C GLY A 285 -15.10 12.02 0.10
N MET A 286 -16.01 11.17 -0.38
CA MET A 286 -17.46 11.28 -0.21
C MET A 286 -18.03 9.92 0.20
N LEU A 287 -19.29 9.85 0.62
CA LEU A 287 -19.92 8.58 0.99
C LEU A 287 -19.70 7.50 -0.08
N PHE A 288 -19.18 6.35 0.35
CA PHE A 288 -18.78 5.16 -0.42
C PHE A 288 -17.54 5.28 -1.31
N SER A 289 -16.90 6.45 -1.45
CA SER A 289 -15.64 6.53 -2.19
C SER A 289 -14.59 5.64 -1.54
N SER A 290 -13.89 4.84 -2.34
CA SER A 290 -13.18 3.63 -1.87
C SER A 290 -11.70 3.64 -2.22
N PHE A 291 -10.88 3.06 -1.34
CA PHE A 291 -9.51 2.63 -1.62
C PHE A 291 -9.48 1.09 -1.55
N CYS A 292 -9.12 0.46 -2.67
CA CYS A 292 -9.18 -0.99 -2.81
C CYS A 292 -7.98 -1.67 -2.15
N TRP A 293 -7.99 -3.01 -2.06
CA TRP A 293 -6.91 -3.78 -1.42
C TRP A 293 -5.54 -3.50 -2.04
N HIS A 294 -4.58 -3.10 -1.20
CA HIS A 294 -3.19 -2.90 -1.58
C HIS A 294 -2.24 -2.93 -0.39
N VAL A 295 -0.95 -2.96 -0.71
CA VAL A 295 0.17 -2.75 0.19
C VAL A 295 0.94 -1.53 -0.31
N GLU A 296 1.64 -0.87 0.61
CA GLU A 296 2.52 0.26 0.28
C GLU A 296 3.67 -0.14 -0.63
N ASP A 297 4.15 0.82 -1.42
CA ASP A 297 5.35 0.65 -2.21
C ASP A 297 6.53 0.25 -1.33
N HIS A 298 7.34 -0.69 -1.82
CA HIS A 298 8.47 -1.26 -1.08
C HIS A 298 8.08 -1.84 0.30
N PHE A 299 6.79 -2.13 0.51
CA PHE A 299 6.24 -2.56 1.79
C PHE A 299 6.58 -1.60 2.95
N MET A 300 6.66 -0.30 2.67
CA MET A 300 6.89 0.73 3.70
C MET A 300 5.72 0.79 4.69
N TYR A 301 5.93 1.52 5.80
CA TYR A 301 4.82 1.99 6.61
C TYR A 301 4.08 3.09 5.85
N ALA A 302 2.79 3.28 6.12
CA ALA A 302 2.11 4.54 5.84
C ALA A 302 1.38 5.07 7.06
N MET A 303 1.34 6.39 7.15
CA MET A 303 0.51 7.13 8.07
C MET A 303 -0.62 7.77 7.28
N ASN A 304 -1.86 7.67 7.77
CA ASN A 304 -3.03 8.37 7.27
C ASN A 304 -3.66 9.16 8.42
N PHE A 305 -3.97 10.44 8.19
CA PHE A 305 -4.62 11.31 9.17
C PHE A 305 -5.86 11.95 8.57
N ILE A 306 -7.00 11.89 9.26
CA ILE A 306 -8.22 12.61 8.83
C ILE A 306 -8.22 13.99 9.48
N HIS A 307 -8.11 15.02 8.65
CA HIS A 307 -8.18 16.42 9.09
C HIS A 307 -9.60 16.85 9.44
N HIS A 308 -10.57 16.48 8.60
CA HIS A 308 -11.94 16.97 8.74
C HIS A 308 -12.96 16.03 8.08
N GLY A 309 -14.20 16.07 8.58
CA GLY A 309 -15.37 15.47 7.92
C GLY A 309 -15.84 14.16 8.57
N ALA A 310 -16.36 13.24 7.76
CA ALA A 310 -16.88 11.96 8.20
C ALA A 310 -15.77 10.90 8.37
N PRO A 311 -15.99 9.85 9.19
CA PRO A 311 -15.04 8.76 9.35
C PRO A 311 -14.73 7.99 8.04
N LYS A 312 -13.66 7.19 8.09
CA LYS A 312 -13.34 6.16 7.10
C LYS A 312 -13.45 4.78 7.75
N GLN A 313 -14.05 3.84 7.04
CA GLN A 313 -13.98 2.43 7.41
C GLN A 313 -12.70 1.82 6.81
N TRP A 314 -11.90 1.15 7.64
CA TRP A 314 -10.68 0.47 7.24
C TRP A 314 -10.75 -1.02 7.49
N TYR A 315 -10.09 -1.78 6.61
CA TYR A 315 -9.81 -3.20 6.77
C TYR A 315 -8.31 -3.42 6.63
N GLY A 316 -7.74 -4.27 7.48
CA GLY A 316 -6.33 -4.61 7.50
C GLY A 316 -6.12 -6.11 7.53
N ILE A 317 -5.13 -6.56 6.77
CA ILE A 317 -4.60 -7.93 6.77
C ILE A 317 -3.13 -7.82 7.18
N PRO A 318 -2.70 -8.46 8.27
CA PRO A 318 -1.30 -8.44 8.68
C PRO A 318 -0.41 -9.12 7.65
N ALA A 319 0.89 -8.81 7.69
CA ALA A 319 1.88 -9.40 6.78
C ALA A 319 1.86 -10.95 6.76
N SER A 320 1.51 -11.58 7.88
CA SER A 320 1.35 -13.04 8.00
C SER A 320 0.19 -13.61 7.17
N GLY A 321 -0.82 -12.79 6.85
CA GLY A 321 -1.94 -13.15 5.98
C GLY A 321 -1.75 -12.78 4.51
N ALA A 322 -0.68 -12.07 4.15
CA ALA A 322 -0.49 -11.50 2.82
C ALA A 322 -0.43 -12.56 1.71
N ASP A 323 0.37 -13.62 1.87
CA ASP A 323 0.46 -14.68 0.86
C ASP A 323 -0.87 -15.43 0.68
N LYS A 324 -1.63 -15.64 1.76
CA LYS A 324 -2.96 -16.25 1.67
C LYS A 324 -3.96 -15.34 0.97
N PHE A 325 -3.92 -14.04 1.22
CA PHE A 325 -4.69 -13.06 0.48
C PHE A 325 -4.34 -13.07 -1.01
N GLU A 326 -3.05 -13.07 -1.37
CA GLU A 326 -2.58 -13.14 -2.76
C GLU A 326 -3.07 -14.44 -3.47
N GLU A 327 -3.08 -15.57 -2.76
CA GLU A 327 -3.64 -16.85 -3.23
C GLU A 327 -5.14 -16.74 -3.51
N VAL A 328 -5.92 -16.24 -2.54
CA VAL A 328 -7.38 -16.07 -2.68
C VAL A 328 -7.69 -15.11 -3.82
N PHE A 329 -6.98 -13.99 -3.93
CA PHE A 329 -7.16 -13.03 -5.02
C PHE A 329 -6.92 -13.68 -6.37
N ARG A 330 -5.83 -14.44 -6.53
CA ARG A 330 -5.52 -15.15 -7.79
C ARG A 330 -6.60 -16.17 -8.15
N ARG A 331 -7.16 -16.87 -7.17
CA ARG A 331 -8.27 -17.83 -7.38
C ARG A 331 -9.58 -17.14 -7.74
N MET A 332 -9.89 -16.00 -7.13
CA MET A 332 -11.10 -15.24 -7.42
C MET A 332 -11.06 -14.57 -8.79
N PHE A 333 -9.87 -14.18 -9.24
CA PHE A 333 -9.68 -13.35 -10.42
C PHE A 333 -8.60 -13.91 -11.38
N PRO A 334 -8.69 -15.17 -11.85
CA PRO A 334 -7.65 -15.81 -12.65
C PRO A 334 -7.42 -15.09 -13.98
N ASN A 335 -8.51 -14.74 -14.69
CA ASN A 335 -8.45 -14.03 -15.97
C ASN A 335 -7.81 -12.64 -15.88
N LEU A 336 -7.89 -12.01 -14.71
CA LEU A 336 -7.29 -10.70 -14.44
C LEU A 336 -5.76 -10.83 -14.24
N MET A 337 -5.30 -11.94 -13.68
CA MET A 337 -3.88 -12.23 -13.45
C MET A 337 -3.14 -12.66 -14.73
N ASP A 338 -3.78 -13.47 -15.58
CA ASP A 338 -3.18 -13.95 -16.84
C ASP A 338 -2.92 -12.80 -17.84
N GLY A 339 -3.73 -11.75 -17.78
CA GLY A 339 -3.57 -10.55 -18.59
C GLY A 339 -2.70 -9.47 -17.93
N GLN A 340 -2.52 -9.48 -16.60
CA GLN A 340 -1.78 -8.45 -15.86
C GLN A 340 -1.21 -9.01 -14.54
N PRO A 341 0.01 -9.57 -14.54
CA PRO A 341 0.62 -10.13 -13.33
C PRO A 341 0.76 -9.14 -12.16
N ALA A 342 0.75 -7.83 -12.46
CA ALA A 342 0.84 -6.74 -11.50
C ALA A 342 -0.52 -6.17 -11.06
N ILE A 343 -1.65 -6.84 -11.34
CA ILE A 343 -2.98 -6.26 -11.10
C ILE A 343 -3.30 -6.00 -9.62
N LEU A 344 -2.70 -6.77 -8.71
CA LEU A 344 -2.71 -6.53 -7.27
C LEU A 344 -2.15 -5.13 -6.89
N HIS A 345 -1.44 -4.49 -7.80
CA HIS A 345 -0.85 -3.15 -7.64
C HIS A 345 -1.62 -2.06 -8.36
N MET A 346 -2.76 -2.38 -8.99
CA MET A 346 -3.57 -1.42 -9.76
C MET A 346 -4.70 -0.77 -8.96
N LEU A 347 -4.87 -1.12 -7.67
CA LEU A 347 -5.69 -0.38 -6.69
C LEU A 347 -7.19 -0.25 -7.05
N VAL A 348 -7.77 -1.22 -7.77
CA VAL A 348 -9.15 -1.09 -8.30
C VAL A 348 -10.08 -2.26 -7.96
N THR A 349 -9.60 -3.29 -7.24
CA THR A 349 -10.41 -4.47 -6.92
C THR A 349 -10.65 -4.58 -5.43
N GLN A 350 -11.92 -4.59 -5.05
CA GLN A 350 -12.37 -4.82 -3.69
C GLN A 350 -12.69 -6.30 -3.49
N ILE A 351 -12.49 -6.82 -2.28
CA ILE A 351 -12.99 -8.15 -1.87
C ILE A 351 -13.61 -7.98 -0.50
N SER A 352 -14.81 -8.50 -0.29
CA SER A 352 -15.45 -8.51 1.02
C SER A 352 -14.55 -9.16 2.09
N PRO A 353 -14.28 -8.48 3.22
CA PRO A 353 -13.64 -9.06 4.39
C PRO A 353 -14.30 -10.34 4.87
N ALA A 354 -15.63 -10.45 4.79
CA ALA A 354 -16.35 -11.67 5.16
C ALA A 354 -15.97 -12.86 4.28
N ILE A 355 -15.76 -12.62 2.97
CA ILE A 355 -15.27 -13.65 2.05
C ILE A 355 -13.84 -14.04 2.46
N LEU A 356 -12.95 -13.05 2.62
CA LEU A 356 -11.55 -13.29 2.97
C LEU A 356 -11.40 -14.08 4.28
N ALA A 357 -12.15 -13.71 5.32
CA ALA A 357 -12.17 -14.40 6.61
C ALA A 357 -12.63 -15.86 6.46
N ARG A 358 -13.66 -16.11 5.65
CA ARG A 358 -14.13 -17.47 5.35
C ARG A 358 -13.08 -18.30 4.61
N GLU A 359 -12.28 -17.67 3.74
CA GLU A 359 -11.14 -18.31 3.06
C GLU A 359 -9.89 -18.46 3.94
N GLY A 360 -9.99 -18.12 5.23
CA GLY A 360 -8.92 -18.27 6.23
C GLY A 360 -7.89 -17.13 6.23
N VAL A 361 -8.18 -16.00 5.56
CA VAL A 361 -7.33 -14.81 5.64
C VAL A 361 -7.64 -14.06 6.94
N PRO A 362 -6.64 -13.72 7.78
CA PRO A 362 -6.88 -12.88 8.95
C PRO A 362 -7.20 -11.45 8.51
N VAL A 363 -8.42 -10.99 8.79
CA VAL A 363 -8.85 -9.62 8.48
C VAL A 363 -9.34 -8.94 9.74
N TYR A 364 -8.98 -7.67 9.91
CA TYR A 364 -9.43 -6.82 10.99
C TYR A 364 -10.08 -5.56 10.44
N ARG A 365 -11.07 -5.01 11.16
CA ARG A 365 -11.75 -3.76 10.77
C ARG A 365 -11.59 -2.67 11.82
N ILE A 366 -11.62 -1.41 11.42
CA ILE A 366 -11.59 -0.27 12.34
C ILE A 366 -12.19 0.99 11.71
N VAL A 367 -12.90 1.77 12.53
CA VAL A 367 -13.38 3.10 12.15
C VAL A 367 -12.27 4.11 12.44
N HIS A 368 -11.94 4.92 11.45
CA HIS A 368 -10.96 6.01 11.51
C HIS A 368 -11.73 7.34 11.54
N GLU A 369 -11.77 7.99 12.69
CA GLU A 369 -12.46 9.24 12.95
C GLU A 369 -11.53 10.44 12.71
N PRO A 370 -12.09 11.63 12.43
CA PRO A 370 -11.32 12.87 12.33
C PRO A 370 -10.44 13.14 13.56
N GLY A 371 -9.27 13.73 13.32
CA GLY A 371 -8.30 14.05 14.37
C GLY A 371 -7.49 12.86 14.87
N THR A 372 -7.61 11.69 14.23
CA THR A 372 -6.86 10.47 14.60
C THR A 372 -6.00 9.97 13.44
N PHE A 373 -5.11 9.02 13.74
CA PHE A 373 -4.21 8.42 12.76
C PHE A 373 -4.55 6.95 12.53
N ILE A 374 -4.36 6.48 11.30
CA ILE A 374 -4.20 5.06 10.98
C ILE A 374 -2.77 4.84 10.48
N ILE A 375 -2.10 3.86 11.06
CA ILE A 375 -0.79 3.38 10.62
C ILE A 375 -0.96 2.03 9.94
N THR A 376 -0.47 1.92 8.71
CA THR A 376 -0.35 0.65 7.99
C THR A 376 1.08 0.13 8.18
N PHE A 377 1.20 -1.14 8.57
CA PHE A 377 2.48 -1.78 8.83
C PHE A 377 3.06 -2.40 7.55
N PRO A 378 4.38 -2.69 7.52
CA PRO A 378 5.02 -3.29 6.36
C PRO A 378 4.30 -4.54 5.85
N ARG A 379 4.06 -4.59 4.53
CA ARG A 379 3.36 -5.68 3.82
C ARG A 379 1.92 -5.92 4.30
N ALA A 380 1.33 -5.01 5.08
CA ALA A 380 -0.06 -5.15 5.49
C ALA A 380 -1.00 -4.73 4.35
N TYR A 381 -1.79 -5.69 3.85
CA TYR A 381 -2.83 -5.38 2.89
C TYR A 381 -3.93 -4.58 3.57
N HIS A 382 -4.41 -3.52 2.92
CA HIS A 382 -5.48 -2.70 3.46
C HIS A 382 -6.41 -2.16 2.38
N ALA A 383 -7.66 -1.94 2.78
CA ALA A 383 -8.73 -1.43 1.95
C ALA A 383 -9.75 -0.68 2.81
N GLY A 384 -10.67 0.02 2.17
CA GLY A 384 -11.72 0.72 2.91
C GLY A 384 -12.52 1.69 2.06
N PHE A 385 -13.39 2.45 2.75
CA PHE A 385 -14.25 3.43 2.12
C PHE A 385 -14.58 4.59 3.08
N ASN A 386 -15.03 5.70 2.51
CA ASN A 386 -15.39 6.91 3.23
C ASN A 386 -16.88 6.89 3.60
N GLN A 387 -17.22 7.26 4.83
CA GLN A 387 -18.62 7.31 5.30
C GLN A 387 -19.32 8.65 5.02
N GLY A 388 -18.65 9.57 4.32
CA GLY A 388 -19.17 10.89 3.99
C GLY A 388 -18.09 11.79 3.41
N PHE A 389 -18.36 13.10 3.34
CA PHE A 389 -17.34 14.07 2.95
C PHE A 389 -16.21 14.07 3.99
N ASN A 390 -14.96 13.88 3.57
CA ASN A 390 -13.80 14.06 4.44
C ASN A 390 -12.55 14.50 3.69
N ILE A 391 -11.56 14.96 4.44
CA ILE A 391 -10.23 15.32 3.94
C ILE A 391 -9.21 14.57 4.80
N ALA A 392 -8.36 13.79 4.15
CA ALA A 392 -7.28 13.08 4.79
C ALA A 392 -5.95 13.34 4.07
N GLU A 393 -4.86 13.17 4.79
CA GLU A 393 -3.49 13.29 4.29
C GLU A 393 -2.72 12.00 4.64
N SER A 394 -1.93 11.52 3.68
CA SER A 394 -1.17 10.27 3.84
C SER A 394 0.26 10.42 3.36
N VAL A 395 1.19 9.73 4.02
CA VAL A 395 2.60 9.68 3.62
C VAL A 395 3.25 8.35 4.06
N ASN A 396 4.26 7.88 3.34
CA ASN A 396 5.09 6.78 3.81
C ASN A 396 6.19 7.26 4.77
N PHE A 397 6.64 6.35 5.61
CA PHE A 397 7.85 6.52 6.40
C PHE A 397 8.47 5.15 6.62
N THR A 398 9.68 5.13 7.15
CA THR A 398 10.38 3.89 7.48
C THR A 398 10.96 3.96 8.87
N SER A 399 11.21 2.78 9.42
CA SER A 399 12.12 2.55 10.54
C SER A 399 13.09 1.44 10.11
N THR A 400 14.08 1.09 10.91
CA THR A 400 15.01 0.03 10.51
C THR A 400 14.39 -1.37 10.53
N SER A 401 13.27 -1.56 11.23
CA SER A 401 12.53 -2.82 11.20
C SER A 401 11.91 -3.14 9.84
N TRP A 402 11.77 -2.16 8.96
CA TRP A 402 11.27 -2.31 7.60
C TRP A 402 12.26 -3.01 6.65
N LEU A 403 13.57 -2.97 6.93
CA LEU A 403 14.62 -3.45 6.01
C LEU A 403 14.37 -4.88 5.48
N PRO A 404 14.00 -5.89 6.30
CA PRO A 404 13.70 -7.23 5.81
C PRO A 404 12.48 -7.29 4.89
N TYR A 405 11.47 -6.45 5.13
CA TYR A 405 10.27 -6.36 4.28
C TYR A 405 10.60 -5.77 2.92
N ASN A 406 11.49 -4.78 2.85
CA ASN A 406 11.95 -4.25 1.57
C ASN A 406 12.71 -5.30 0.75
N ARG A 407 13.57 -6.13 1.38
CA ARG A 407 14.23 -7.23 0.66
C ARG A 407 13.20 -8.18 0.03
N LEU A 408 12.14 -8.51 0.76
CA LEU A 408 11.03 -9.31 0.23
C LEU A 408 10.27 -8.59 -0.90
N ALA A 409 10.00 -7.29 -0.75
CA ALA A 409 9.38 -6.48 -1.79
C ALA A 409 10.19 -6.51 -3.09
N LEU A 410 11.52 -6.35 -3.01
CA LEU A 410 12.40 -6.42 -4.17
C LEU A 410 12.39 -7.79 -4.85
N SER A 411 12.31 -8.89 -4.08
CA SER A 411 12.13 -10.24 -4.65
C SER A 411 10.81 -10.36 -5.41
N LYS A 412 9.70 -9.93 -4.81
CA LYS A 412 8.38 -9.96 -5.45
C LYS A 412 8.36 -9.08 -6.70
N TYR A 413 9.01 -7.91 -6.67
CA TYR A 413 9.12 -7.02 -7.83
C TYR A 413 9.94 -7.65 -8.96
N TYR A 414 11.02 -8.36 -8.62
CA TYR A 414 11.79 -9.13 -9.58
C TYR A 414 10.92 -10.20 -10.28
N GLU A 415 10.16 -10.98 -9.50
CA GLU A 415 9.28 -12.04 -9.99
C GLU A 415 8.18 -11.51 -10.91
N CYS A 416 7.54 -10.39 -10.55
CA CYS A 416 6.46 -9.79 -11.33
C CYS A 416 6.93 -8.75 -12.36
N LYS A 417 8.25 -8.57 -12.52
CA LYS A 417 8.89 -7.60 -13.43
C LYS A 417 8.43 -6.16 -13.19
N ARG A 418 8.16 -5.81 -11.93
CA ARG A 418 7.71 -4.49 -11.51
C ARG A 418 8.90 -3.56 -11.27
N ALA A 419 8.79 -2.33 -11.74
CA ALA A 419 9.79 -1.30 -11.46
C ALA A 419 9.71 -0.86 -9.99
N THR A 420 10.87 -0.61 -9.40
CA THR A 420 11.03 0.01 -8.08
C THR A 420 10.68 1.50 -8.11
N THR A 421 10.15 2.01 -7.00
CA THR A 421 9.78 3.43 -6.85
C THR A 421 11.03 4.30 -6.65
N PHE A 422 12.05 3.76 -5.99
CA PHE A 422 13.37 4.38 -5.86
C PHE A 422 14.48 3.30 -5.78
N PRO A 423 15.73 3.64 -6.13
CA PRO A 423 16.85 2.71 -6.03
C PRO A 423 17.20 2.44 -4.55
N TYR A 424 16.91 1.24 -4.07
CA TYR A 424 17.12 0.88 -2.65
C TYR A 424 18.60 0.92 -2.21
N GLU A 425 19.52 0.40 -3.03
CA GLU A 425 20.95 0.44 -2.72
C GLU A 425 21.46 1.88 -2.56
N HIS A 426 20.93 2.82 -3.35
CA HIS A 426 21.24 4.24 -3.21
C HIS A 426 20.84 4.78 -1.85
N LEU A 427 19.66 4.39 -1.36
CA LEU A 427 19.12 4.83 -0.08
C LEU A 427 20.05 4.42 1.06
N ILE A 428 20.43 3.14 1.09
CA ILE A 428 21.31 2.58 2.13
C ILE A 428 22.70 3.21 2.07
N LEU A 429 23.30 3.30 0.87
CA LEU A 429 24.62 3.91 0.71
C LEU A 429 24.61 5.40 1.07
N SER A 430 23.54 6.13 0.76
CA SER A 430 23.37 7.54 1.13
C SER A 430 23.23 7.71 2.63
N ALA A 431 22.48 6.84 3.30
CA ALA A 431 22.34 6.84 4.75
C ALA A 431 23.70 6.62 5.43
N VAL A 432 24.40 5.55 5.06
CA VAL A 432 25.72 5.21 5.63
C VAL A 432 26.73 6.33 5.38
N THR A 433 26.83 6.83 4.15
CA THR A 433 27.79 7.90 3.80
C THR A 433 27.48 9.21 4.55
N SER A 434 26.20 9.54 4.70
CA SER A 434 25.76 10.71 5.47
C SER A 434 26.13 10.63 6.93
N ILE A 435 26.03 9.44 7.54
CA ILE A 435 26.42 9.19 8.93
C ILE A 435 27.95 9.28 9.09
N ILE A 436 28.73 8.63 8.20
CA ILE A 436 30.21 8.66 8.25
C ILE A 436 30.75 10.07 8.12
N SER A 437 30.20 10.85 7.17
CA SER A 437 30.71 12.19 6.87
C SER A 437 30.33 13.25 7.90
N GLY A 438 29.43 12.93 8.84
CA GLY A 438 28.87 13.92 9.77
C GLY A 438 28.09 15.04 9.10
N LYS A 439 27.82 14.97 7.78
CA LYS A 439 27.12 15.99 6.99
C LYS A 439 25.59 15.94 7.10
N SER A 440 25.06 15.22 8.07
CA SER A 440 23.61 15.12 8.26
C SER A 440 23.07 16.41 8.89
N ASN A 441 21.77 16.66 8.68
CA ASN A 441 20.90 17.56 9.45
C ASN A 441 21.37 17.66 10.94
N PRO A 442 21.26 18.79 11.69
CA PRO A 442 21.92 19.09 12.99
C PRO A 442 21.76 18.12 14.17
N SER A 443 21.28 16.90 13.93
CA SER A 443 20.94 15.84 14.85
C SER A 443 21.71 14.53 14.59
N THR A 444 22.99 14.58 14.18
CA THR A 444 23.84 13.37 14.07
C THR A 444 23.97 12.62 15.40
N SER A 445 23.72 13.28 16.53
CA SER A 445 23.58 12.69 17.86
C SER A 445 22.23 11.99 18.12
N LYS A 446 21.24 12.07 17.22
CA LYS A 446 19.87 11.56 17.44
C LYS A 446 19.58 10.17 16.86
N TYR A 447 20.43 9.62 15.98
CA TYR A 447 20.20 8.25 15.51
C TYR A 447 20.49 7.27 16.63
N THR A 448 19.55 6.39 16.92
CA THR A 448 19.75 5.34 17.94
C THR A 448 20.90 4.42 17.53
N PHE A 449 21.57 3.83 18.52
CA PHE A 449 22.59 2.80 18.28
C PHE A 449 22.03 1.64 17.42
N SER A 450 20.80 1.21 17.72
CA SER A 450 20.07 0.18 16.99
C SER A 450 19.87 0.52 15.51
N THR A 451 19.55 1.78 15.19
CA THR A 451 19.40 2.24 13.80
C THR A 451 20.70 2.05 13.02
N ARG A 452 21.84 2.43 13.64
CA ARG A 452 23.15 2.33 13.00
C ARG A 452 23.60 0.87 12.84
N GLU A 453 23.34 0.03 13.84
CA GLU A 453 23.62 -1.42 13.76
C GLU A 453 22.83 -2.08 12.63
N SER A 454 21.52 -1.79 12.53
CA SER A 454 20.67 -2.32 11.45
C SER A 454 21.17 -1.92 10.05
N LEU A 455 21.65 -0.68 9.90
CA LEU A 455 22.22 -0.20 8.63
C LEU A 455 23.55 -0.89 8.29
N LYS A 456 24.36 -1.23 9.30
CA LYS A 456 25.60 -1.99 9.09
C LYS A 456 25.28 -3.39 8.58
N ASP A 457 24.30 -4.05 9.19
CA ASP A 457 23.87 -5.39 8.78
C ASP A 457 23.29 -5.36 7.36
N GLU A 458 22.52 -4.33 7.01
CA GLU A 458 22.00 -4.14 5.66
C GLU A 458 23.10 -3.90 4.63
N LEU A 459 24.06 -3.03 4.93
CA LEU A 459 25.21 -2.78 4.04
C LEU A 459 26.05 -4.05 3.84
N SER A 460 26.24 -4.82 4.90
CA SER A 460 26.98 -6.10 4.85
C SER A 460 26.23 -7.13 4.00
N TYR A 461 24.90 -7.19 4.12
CA TYR A 461 24.05 -8.02 3.27
C TYR A 461 24.17 -7.64 1.78
N ILE A 462 24.06 -6.35 1.47
CA ILE A 462 24.20 -5.83 0.10
C ILE A 462 25.58 -6.16 -0.47
N SER A 463 26.65 -5.93 0.31
CA SER A 463 28.03 -6.23 -0.11
C SER A 463 28.23 -7.71 -0.41
N LYS A 464 27.66 -8.59 0.43
CA LYS A 464 27.72 -10.05 0.23
C LYS A 464 26.95 -10.49 -1.01
N ASP A 465 25.70 -10.05 -1.18
CA ASP A 465 24.87 -10.40 -2.35
C ASP A 465 25.54 -9.92 -3.64
N GLU A 466 26.07 -8.70 -3.64
CA GLU A 466 26.80 -8.13 -4.76
C GLU A 466 28.05 -8.96 -5.10
N LYS A 467 28.85 -9.34 -4.11
CA LYS A 467 30.03 -10.19 -4.31
C LYS A 467 29.66 -11.53 -4.94
N GLU A 468 28.67 -12.23 -4.38
CA GLU A 468 28.23 -13.54 -4.89
C GLU A 468 27.72 -13.44 -6.34
N LEU A 469 26.94 -12.40 -6.65
CA LEU A 469 26.44 -12.16 -8.00
C LEU A 469 27.56 -11.82 -8.99
N ARG A 470 28.55 -11.00 -8.59
CA ARG A 470 29.71 -10.68 -9.44
C ARG A 470 30.56 -11.91 -9.72
N GLU A 471 30.83 -12.72 -8.71
CA GLU A 471 31.60 -13.97 -8.86
C GLU A 471 30.89 -14.96 -9.79
N CYS A 472 29.57 -15.15 -9.60
CA CYS A 472 28.76 -16.00 -10.46
C CYS A 472 28.75 -15.51 -11.92
N LEU A 473 28.57 -14.21 -12.15
CA LEU A 473 28.55 -13.66 -13.50
C LEU A 473 29.94 -13.74 -14.15
N ALA A 474 31.01 -13.40 -13.43
CA ALA A 474 32.39 -13.46 -13.94
C ALA A 474 32.84 -14.89 -14.29
N ALA A 475 32.27 -15.91 -13.63
CA ALA A 475 32.51 -17.31 -14.00
C ALA A 475 31.90 -17.67 -15.37
N LEU A 476 30.84 -16.96 -15.80
CA LEU A 476 30.12 -17.23 -17.04
C LEU A 476 30.59 -16.35 -18.21
N LEU A 477 31.02 -15.11 -17.95
CA LEU A 477 31.41 -14.16 -19.00
C LEU A 477 32.81 -14.43 -19.57
N THR A 478 32.97 -14.16 -20.87
CA THR A 478 34.29 -14.13 -21.51
C THR A 478 35.07 -12.87 -21.13
N ASP A 479 34.39 -11.72 -21.10
CA ASP A 479 34.94 -10.43 -20.70
C ASP A 479 34.69 -10.22 -19.19
N LYS A 480 35.69 -10.56 -18.38
CA LYS A 480 35.60 -10.52 -16.91
C LYS A 480 35.97 -9.17 -16.31
N THR A 481 36.43 -8.23 -17.13
CA THR A 481 36.95 -6.94 -16.67
C THR A 481 35.78 -5.97 -16.45
N PRO A 482 35.51 -5.57 -15.19
CA PRO A 482 34.50 -4.56 -14.91
C PRO A 482 34.91 -3.22 -15.53
N ARG A 483 33.93 -2.43 -15.97
CA ARG A 483 34.13 -1.05 -16.44
C ARG A 483 33.42 -0.07 -15.52
N GLN A 484 33.91 1.16 -15.45
CA GLN A 484 33.28 2.18 -14.61
C GLN A 484 31.91 2.58 -15.18
N MET A 485 30.88 2.60 -14.33
CA MET A 485 29.57 3.17 -14.67
C MET A 485 29.68 4.68 -14.90
N PRO A 486 28.89 5.25 -15.84
CA PRO A 486 28.82 6.71 -16.02
C PRO A 486 28.45 7.43 -14.71
N GLN A 487 29.14 8.54 -14.42
CA GLN A 487 28.88 9.34 -13.22
C GLN A 487 27.49 9.98 -13.27
N ILE A 488 26.75 9.93 -12.16
CA ILE A 488 25.47 10.63 -11.99
C ILE A 488 25.78 11.99 -11.36
N SER A 489 25.41 13.09 -12.02
CA SER A 489 25.50 14.41 -11.38
C SER A 489 24.35 14.59 -10.38
N ASN A 490 24.57 15.30 -9.27
CA ASN A 490 23.55 15.56 -8.25
C ASN A 490 22.27 16.24 -8.80
N ARG A 491 22.36 16.97 -9.93
CA ARG A 491 21.22 17.57 -10.65
C ARG A 491 20.33 16.56 -11.39
N ASN A 492 20.76 15.30 -11.53
CA ASN A 492 20.01 14.24 -12.22
C ASN A 492 19.15 13.41 -11.26
N ILE A 493 19.30 13.60 -9.95
CA ILE A 493 18.53 12.91 -8.91
C ILE A 493 17.07 13.44 -8.94
N GLU A 494 16.84 14.75 -9.04
CA GLU A 494 15.48 15.34 -9.16
C GLU A 494 14.67 14.87 -10.39
N LYS A 495 15.31 14.34 -11.44
CA LYS A 495 14.65 13.90 -12.69
C LYS A 495 14.07 12.48 -12.63
N LEU A 496 14.30 11.76 -11.52
CA LEU A 496 13.81 10.40 -11.23
C LEU A 496 12.28 10.22 -11.39
N ARG A 497 11.53 11.33 -11.48
CA ARG A 497 10.06 11.38 -11.62
C ARG A 497 9.52 10.91 -12.97
N THR A 498 10.35 10.82 -14.02
CA THR A 498 9.87 10.43 -15.36
C THR A 498 10.67 9.26 -15.88
N CYS A 499 10.02 8.19 -16.32
CA CYS A 499 10.68 7.15 -17.11
C CYS A 499 10.98 7.68 -18.52
N SER A 500 11.89 8.65 -18.57
CA SER A 500 12.41 9.29 -19.76
C SER A 500 13.77 8.67 -20.05
N LYS A 501 14.08 8.44 -21.32
CA LYS A 501 15.37 7.90 -21.82
C LYS A 501 16.61 8.77 -21.46
N LYS A 502 16.46 9.79 -20.60
CA LYS A 502 17.50 10.77 -20.21
C LYS A 502 17.96 10.64 -18.75
N ASP A 503 17.38 9.73 -17.96
CA ASP A 503 17.85 9.48 -16.61
C ASP A 503 18.98 8.45 -16.62
N ASN A 504 20.12 8.78 -15.99
CA ASN A 504 21.28 7.89 -15.87
C ASN A 504 21.01 6.67 -14.95
N ASN A 505 19.76 6.38 -14.60
CA ASN A 505 19.38 5.18 -13.87
C ASN A 505 19.40 3.98 -14.81
N ILE A 506 20.31 3.06 -14.51
CA ILE A 506 20.44 1.82 -15.25
C ILE A 506 19.39 0.87 -14.71
N ARG A 507 18.35 0.58 -15.49
CA ARG A 507 17.33 -0.43 -15.16
C ARG A 507 17.54 -1.68 -15.96
N CYS A 508 17.27 -2.83 -15.34
CA CYS A 508 17.25 -4.09 -16.04
C CYS A 508 16.12 -4.13 -17.08
N CYS A 509 16.43 -4.41 -18.34
CA CYS A 509 15.43 -4.51 -19.40
C CYS A 509 14.55 -5.78 -19.31
N GLN A 510 14.85 -6.70 -18.40
CA GLN A 510 14.10 -7.96 -18.21
C GLN A 510 13.14 -7.88 -17.02
N CYS A 511 13.61 -7.44 -15.86
CA CYS A 511 12.81 -7.40 -14.63
C CYS A 511 12.47 -5.98 -14.14
N ASN A 512 12.97 -4.92 -14.79
CA ASN A 512 12.78 -3.52 -14.40
C ASN A 512 13.39 -3.08 -13.05
N SER A 513 14.16 -3.94 -12.37
CA SER A 513 14.92 -3.55 -11.18
C SER A 513 15.92 -2.43 -11.48
N ASP A 514 16.06 -1.48 -10.56
CA ASP A 514 17.15 -0.49 -10.60
C ASP A 514 18.50 -1.18 -10.32
N CYS A 515 19.50 -0.91 -11.17
CA CYS A 515 20.87 -1.40 -11.07
C CYS A 515 21.77 -0.24 -10.60
N TYR A 516 21.92 -0.07 -9.28
CA TYR A 516 22.64 1.08 -8.73
C TYR A 516 24.13 0.77 -8.52
N ILE A 517 24.48 -0.30 -7.81
CA ILE A 517 25.89 -0.63 -7.53
C ILE A 517 26.60 -1.15 -8.78
N SER A 518 25.95 -2.04 -9.54
CA SER A 518 26.49 -2.61 -10.77
C SER A 518 25.38 -3.01 -11.74
N ALA A 519 25.75 -3.24 -13.00
CA ALA A 519 24.90 -3.82 -14.01
C ALA A 519 25.72 -4.65 -15.00
N ALA A 520 25.05 -5.54 -15.74
CA ALA A 520 25.64 -6.20 -16.90
C ALA A 520 25.11 -5.54 -18.18
N VAL A 521 25.98 -5.33 -19.16
CA VAL A 521 25.69 -4.64 -20.41
C VAL A 521 25.92 -5.59 -21.57
N LEU A 522 24.93 -5.75 -22.43
CA LEU A 522 25.08 -6.51 -23.67
C LEU A 522 25.57 -5.58 -24.79
N LYS A 523 26.74 -5.86 -25.39
CA LYS A 523 27.28 -5.11 -26.53
C LYS A 523 26.31 -5.19 -27.71
N GLY A 524 25.65 -4.07 -28.02
CA GLY A 524 24.75 -3.92 -29.17
C GLY A 524 25.34 -3.03 -30.27
N ARG A 525 24.90 -3.20 -31.52
CA ARG A 525 25.35 -2.36 -32.67
C ARG A 525 24.74 -0.94 -32.67
N LYS A 526 23.65 -0.70 -31.94
CA LYS A 526 22.88 0.59 -31.97
C LYS A 526 22.38 1.07 -30.61
N LYS A 527 22.19 0.18 -29.64
CA LYS A 527 21.80 0.50 -28.25
C LYS A 527 22.32 -0.61 -27.33
N GLU A 528 22.81 -0.22 -26.16
CA GLU A 528 23.19 -1.15 -25.10
C GLU A 528 21.95 -1.53 -24.27
N ASP A 529 21.81 -2.83 -24.01
CA ASP A 529 20.78 -3.36 -23.12
C ASP A 529 21.41 -3.67 -21.77
N ASN A 530 20.79 -3.16 -20.71
CA ASN A 530 21.26 -3.31 -19.34
C ASN A 530 20.48 -4.41 -18.63
N PHE A 531 21.18 -5.22 -17.85
CA PHE A 531 20.65 -6.30 -17.04
C PHE A 531 21.11 -6.11 -15.59
N CYS A 532 20.26 -6.45 -14.62
CA CYS A 532 20.75 -6.71 -13.28
C CYS A 532 21.60 -8.00 -13.32
N LEU A 533 22.48 -8.18 -12.33
CA LEU A 533 23.37 -9.35 -12.32
C LEU A 533 22.60 -10.67 -12.33
N ARG A 534 21.46 -10.76 -11.63
CA ARG A 534 20.59 -11.94 -11.58
C ARG A 534 20.09 -12.36 -12.98
N CYS A 535 19.42 -11.46 -13.71
CA CYS A 535 18.96 -11.75 -15.07
C CYS A 535 20.13 -12.01 -16.04
N ALA A 536 21.28 -11.34 -15.85
CA ALA A 536 22.45 -11.56 -16.67
C ALA A 536 23.03 -12.97 -16.46
N ILE A 537 23.07 -13.47 -15.22
CA ILE A 537 23.48 -14.84 -14.88
C ILE A 537 22.55 -15.86 -15.53
N GLU A 538 21.24 -15.67 -15.41
CA GLU A 538 20.23 -16.53 -16.06
C GLU A 538 20.46 -16.60 -17.57
N LYS A 539 20.58 -15.44 -18.24
CA LYS A 539 20.84 -15.38 -19.68
C LYS A 539 22.18 -15.97 -20.10
N ALA A 540 23.23 -15.76 -19.31
CA ALA A 540 24.56 -16.27 -19.62
C ALA A 540 24.63 -17.81 -19.50
N LYS A 541 23.82 -18.42 -18.63
CA LYS A 541 23.66 -19.88 -18.56
C LYS A 541 22.97 -20.46 -19.78
N GLU A 542 22.06 -19.72 -20.40
CA GLU A 542 21.26 -20.16 -21.54
C GLU A 542 21.88 -19.82 -22.90
N SER A 543 22.77 -18.83 -22.98
CA SER A 543 23.30 -18.30 -24.24
C SER A 543 24.80 -18.00 -24.18
N GLU A 544 25.58 -18.81 -24.89
CA GLU A 544 27.02 -18.58 -25.06
C GLU A 544 27.31 -17.27 -25.83
N ASP A 545 26.43 -16.88 -26.76
CA ASP A 545 26.54 -15.61 -27.48
C ASP A 545 26.36 -14.41 -26.55
N PHE A 546 25.41 -14.50 -25.61
CA PHE A 546 25.25 -13.50 -24.55
C PHE A 546 26.51 -13.43 -23.69
N ALA A 547 27.04 -14.58 -23.23
CA ALA A 547 28.23 -14.65 -22.40
C ALA A 547 29.50 -14.07 -23.07
N LYS A 548 29.60 -14.15 -24.40
CA LYS A 548 30.71 -13.57 -25.20
C LYS A 548 30.58 -12.04 -25.38
N LYS A 549 29.35 -11.54 -25.49
CA LYS A 549 29.07 -10.12 -25.81
C LYS A 549 28.76 -9.27 -24.58
N CYS A 550 28.45 -9.89 -23.45
CA CYS A 550 28.12 -9.19 -22.22
C CYS A 550 29.38 -8.84 -21.41
N TYR A 551 29.33 -7.71 -20.73
CA TYR A 551 30.35 -7.26 -19.79
C TYR A 551 29.74 -6.56 -18.60
N MET A 552 30.46 -6.46 -17.49
CA MET A 552 29.98 -5.79 -16.29
C MET A 552 30.39 -4.31 -16.23
N ILE A 553 29.50 -3.47 -15.73
CA ILE A 553 29.78 -2.11 -15.28
C ILE A 553 29.52 -1.96 -13.79
N GLU A 554 30.33 -1.18 -13.09
CA GLU A 554 30.22 -0.95 -11.65
C GLU A 554 30.36 0.52 -11.28
N ARG A 555 29.58 0.97 -10.29
CA ARG A 555 29.71 2.28 -9.65
C ARG A 555 30.70 2.24 -8.49
N MET A 556 30.67 1.15 -7.74
CA MET A 556 31.55 0.89 -6.60
C MET A 556 32.24 -0.46 -6.79
N THR A 557 33.54 -0.51 -6.53
CA THR A 557 34.27 -1.78 -6.45
C THR A 557 33.89 -2.53 -5.17
N LEU A 558 34.13 -3.84 -5.11
CA LEU A 558 33.96 -4.59 -3.85
C LEU A 558 34.84 -4.02 -2.73
N LYS A 559 36.04 -3.55 -3.08
CA LYS A 559 36.95 -2.88 -2.14
C LYS A 559 36.38 -1.57 -1.61
N ASP A 560 35.67 -0.80 -2.43
CA ASP A 560 35.01 0.43 -1.98
C ASP A 560 33.90 0.13 -0.96
N LEU A 561 33.15 -0.95 -1.16
CA LEU A 561 32.13 -1.42 -0.21
C LEU A 561 32.76 -1.90 1.10
N GLU A 562 33.85 -2.68 1.05
CA GLU A 562 34.61 -3.10 2.23
C GLU A 562 35.13 -1.90 3.03
N ILE A 563 35.77 -0.94 2.36
CA ILE A 563 36.24 0.30 3.00
C ILE A 563 35.07 1.09 3.63
N LEU A 564 33.91 1.12 2.97
CA LEU A 564 32.73 1.80 3.49
C LEU A 564 32.23 1.12 4.78
N ILE A 565 32.17 -0.21 4.80
CA ILE A 565 31.81 -1.00 5.98
C ILE A 565 32.80 -0.71 7.13
N GLU A 566 34.11 -0.82 6.88
CA GLU A 566 35.15 -0.55 7.90
C GLU A 566 35.05 0.88 8.47
N LYS A 567 34.77 1.87 7.61
CA LYS A 567 34.56 3.27 8.06
C LYS A 567 33.31 3.39 8.90
N PHE A 568 32.24 2.70 8.55
CA PHE A 568 31.00 2.73 9.32
C PHE A 568 31.15 2.05 10.69
N GLU A 569 31.89 0.94 10.76
CA GLU A 569 32.22 0.27 12.01
C GLU A 569 33.00 1.17 12.98
N LYS A 570 33.92 1.98 12.46
CA LYS A 570 34.65 2.97 13.28
C LYS A 570 33.78 4.10 13.83
N VAL A 571 32.62 4.35 13.23
CA VAL A 571 31.64 5.33 13.72
C VAL A 571 30.70 4.71 14.76
N LEU A 572 30.59 3.38 14.78
CA LEU A 572 29.81 2.60 15.74
C LEU A 572 30.57 2.30 17.04
N ALA A 573 31.89 2.09 16.94
CA ALA A 573 32.80 1.90 18.07
C ALA A 573 33.05 3.22 18.80
#